data_AF-A0A7J4TN38-F1
#
_entry.id   AF-A0A7J4TN38-F1
#
_cell.length_a   1.000
_cell.length_b   1.000
_cell.length_c   1.000
_cell.angle_alpha   90.00
_cell.angle_beta   90.00
_cell.angle_gamma   90.00
#
_symmetry.space_group_name_H-M   'P 1'
#
loop_
_entity.id
_entity.type
_entity.pdbx_description
1 polymer ?
#
loop_
_entity_poly.entity_id
_entity_poly.type
_entity_poly.pdbx_seq_one_letter_code
_entity_poly.pdbx_strand_id
1 'polypeptide(L)' 'MDTGYSVAVKKLGTIGVTVAIMRPGTKLPHEISIFSDDELRVRAEQAAAAEAEAPVEASE' A
#
# COMPACT_ATOMS: atom_id res chain seq x y z
N MET A 1 -8.47 3.24 -2.15
CA MET A 1 -9.22 3.97 -3.21
C MET A 1 -10.07 4.97 -2.48
N ASP A 2 -9.75 6.24 -2.61
CA ASP A 2 -10.39 7.31 -1.87
C ASP A 2 -11.45 7.93 -2.77
N THR A 3 -12.70 7.93 -2.32
CA THR A 3 -13.81 8.52 -3.06
C THR A 3 -14.18 9.86 -2.43
N GLY A 4 -14.48 10.84 -3.29
CA GLY A 4 -14.88 12.18 -2.88
C GLY A 4 -15.99 12.70 -3.79
N TYR A 5 -16.84 13.55 -3.22
CA TYR A 5 -17.89 14.24 -3.93
C TYR A 5 -17.87 15.72 -3.58
N SER A 6 -18.07 16.58 -4.59
CA SER A 6 -18.20 18.02 -4.40
C SER A 6 -19.09 18.62 -5.47
N VAL A 7 -19.45 19.89 -5.29
CA VAL A 7 -20.31 20.64 -6.22
C VAL A 7 -19.65 21.95 -6.62
N ALA A 8 -19.77 22.31 -7.90
CA ALA A 8 -19.34 23.59 -8.43
C ALA A 8 -20.54 24.39 -8.92
N VAL A 9 -20.69 25.62 -8.42
CA VAL A 9 -21.74 26.54 -8.87
C VAL A 9 -21.20 27.43 -9.99
N LYS A 10 -21.88 27.43 -11.14
CA LYS A 10 -21.58 28.29 -12.29
C LYS A 10 -22.84 28.97 -12.79
N LYS A 11 -22.68 29.97 -13.67
CA LYS A 11 -23.80 30.75 -14.23
C LYS A 11 -24.85 29.87 -14.93
N LEU A 12 -24.44 28.76 -15.54
CA LEU A 12 -25.33 27.81 -16.21
C LEU A 12 -26.02 26.82 -15.25
N GLY A 13 -25.60 26.75 -13.98
CA GLY A 13 -26.15 25.84 -12.98
C GLY A 13 -25.09 25.21 -12.07
N THR A 14 -25.50 24.16 -11.36
CA THR A 14 -24.64 23.42 -10.43
C THR A 14 -24.15 22.12 -11.05
N ILE A 15 -22.85 21.85 -10.94
CA ILE A 15 -22.20 20.66 -11.48
C ILE A 15 -21.78 19.78 -10.29
N GLY A 16 -22.28 18.55 -10.22
CA GLY A 16 -21.81 17.55 -9.28
C GLY A 16 -20.55 16.87 -9.81
N VAL A 17 -19.53 16.75 -8.96
CA VAL A 17 -18.24 16.15 -9.32
C VAL A 17 -17.94 15.02 -8.34
N THR A 18 -17.74 13.82 -8.88
CA THR A 18 -17.29 12.65 -8.12
C THR A 18 -15.87 12.31 -8.55
N VAL A 19 -14.97 12.14 -7.58
CA VAL A 19 -13.58 11.78 -7.82
C VAL A 19 -13.29 10.47 -7.11
N ALA A 20 -12.53 9.59 -7.76
CA ALA A 20 -11.99 8.38 -7.14
C ALA A 20 -10.49 8.32 -7.38
N ILE A 21 -9.70 8.30 -6.30
CA ILE A 21 -8.24 8.37 -6.33
C ILE A 21 -7.67 7.05 -5.82
N MET A 22 -6.88 6.36 -6.64
CA MET A 22 -6.05 5.25 -6.16
C MET A 22 -4.74 5.78 -5.61
N ARG A 23 -4.38 5.40 -4.38
CA ARG A 23 -3.12 5.81 -3.77
C ARG A 23 -1.95 5.02 -4.40
N PRO A 24 -0.77 5.65 -4.56
CA PRO A 24 0.41 4.95 -5.01
C PRO A 24 0.78 3.83 -4.03
N GLY A 25 1.34 2.73 -4.54
CA GLY A 25 1.73 1.56 -3.73
C GLY A 25 0.60 0.60 -3.37
N THR A 26 -0.63 0.85 -3.85
CA THR A 26 -1.73 -0.11 -3.70
C THR A 26 -1.48 -1.30 -4.62
N LYS A 27 -1.13 -2.46 -4.06
CA LYS A 27 -1.03 -3.71 -4.83
C LYS A 27 -2.40 -4.16 -5.28
N LEU A 28 -2.53 -4.46 -6.57
CA LEU A 28 -3.76 -5.02 -7.10
C LEU A 28 -3.86 -6.51 -6.74
N PRO A 29 -5.08 -7.05 -6.55
CA PRO A 29 -5.26 -8.46 -6.18
C PRO A 29 -4.78 -9.45 -7.26
N HIS A 30 -4.56 -8.98 -8.48
CA HIS A 30 -4.02 -9.74 -9.61
C HIS A 30 -2.56 -9.39 -9.94
N GLU A 31 -1.91 -8.57 -9.11
CA GLU A 31 -0.51 -8.22 -9.25
C GLU A 31 0.35 -9.22 -8.48
N ILE A 32 1.22 -9.94 -9.21
CA ILE A 32 2.13 -10.92 -8.62
C ILE A 32 3.54 -10.31 -8.66
N SER A 33 4.15 -10.15 -7.49
CA SER A 33 5.56 -9.77 -7.40
C SER A 33 6.42 -11.02 -7.63
N ILE A 34 7.12 -11.08 -8.77
CA ILE A 34 8.09 -12.14 -9.08
C ILE A 34 9.47 -11.67 -8.61
N PHE A 35 10.15 -12.49 -7.81
CA PHE A 35 11.49 -12.23 -7.32
C PHE A 35 12.48 -13.18 -7.99
N SER A 36 13.69 -12.70 -8.25
CA SER A 36 14.81 -13.53 -8.73
C SER A 36 15.43 -14.36 -7.60
N ASP A 37 16.18 -15.41 -7.93
CA ASP A 37 16.82 -16.30 -6.95
C ASP A 37 17.76 -15.56 -5.99
N ASP A 38 18.53 -14.58 -6.48
CA ASP A 38 19.38 -13.74 -5.64
C ASP A 38 18.58 -12.86 -4.69
N GLU A 39 17.44 -12.31 -5.13
CA GLU A 39 16.54 -11.52 -4.26
C GLU A 39 15.88 -12.38 -3.18
N LEU A 40 15.56 -13.64 -3.48
CA LEU A 40 15.07 -14.59 -2.48
C LEU A 40 16.12 -14.88 -1.40
N ARG A 41 17.38 -15.08 -1.81
CA ARG A 41 18.49 -15.33 -0.89
C ARG A 41 18.70 -14.17 0.08
N VAL A 42 18.77 -12.94 -0.45
CA VAL A 42 18.94 -11.71 0.34
C VAL A 42 17.80 -11.53 1.34
N ARG A 43 16.55 -11.83 0.95
CA ARG A 43 15.41 -11.76 1.87
C ARG A 43 15.43 -12.82 2.95
N ALA A 44 15.87 -14.03 2.64
CA ALA A 44 15.99 -15.10 3.62
C ALA A 44 17.04 -14.76 4.69
N GLU A 45 18.18 -14.19 4.27
CA GLU A 45 19.22 -13.68 5.17
C GLU A 45 18.70 -12.53 6.05
N GLN A 46 17.93 -11.60 5.48
CA GLN A 46 17.31 -10.49 6.23
C GLN A 46 16.22 -10.97 7.22
N ALA A 47 15.42 -11.97 6.85
CA ALA A 47 14.42 -12.55 7.73
C ALA A 47 15.05 -13.29 8.91
N ALA A 48 16.12 -14.06 8.68
CA ALA A 48 16.87 -14.74 9.73
C ALA A 48 17.54 -13.75 10.70
N ALA A 49 18.05 -12.63 10.20
CA ALA A 49 18.61 -11.57 11.04
C ALA A 49 17.53 -10.86 11.89
N ALA A 50 16.36 -10.58 11.32
CA ALA A 50 15.24 -9.95 12.03
C ALA A 50 14.66 -10.84 13.15
N GLU A 51 14.63 -12.16 12.95
CA GLU A 51 14.17 -13.12 13.96
C GLU A 51 15.18 -13.30 15.10
N ALA A 52 16.49 -13.13 14.83
CA ALA A 52 17.55 -13.17 15.83
C ALA A 52 17.67 -11.87 16.65
N GLU A 53 17.20 -10.73 16.11
CA GLU A 53 17.30 -9.41 16.75
C GLU A 53 16.05 -9.03 17.56
N ALA A 54 14.96 -9.82 17.55
CA ALA A 54 13.82 -9.59 18.44
C ALA A 54 14.21 -9.89 19.90
N PRO A 55 14.43 -8.88 20.77
CA PRO A 55 14.78 -9.13 22.15
C PRO A 55 13.56 -9.75 22.85
N VAL A 56 13.88 -10.72 23.69
CA VAL A 56 12.96 -11.43 24.57
C VAL A 56 12.40 -10.45 25.61
N GLU A 57 11.38 -9.66 25.28
CA GLU A 57 10.48 -9.07 26.29
C GLU A 57 9.32 -10.04 26.53
N ALA A 58 9.64 -11.10 27.25
CA ALA A 58 8.68 -11.88 28.01
C ALA A 58 9.08 -11.83 29.49
N SER A 59 8.51 -10.90 30.27
CA SER A 59 8.17 -11.06 31.71
C SER A 59 7.73 -9.72 32.33
N GLU A 60 6.43 -9.49 32.46
CA GLU A 60 5.66 -9.43 33.73
C GLU A 60 4.20 -9.01 33.46
#